data_AF-A0A960N4G2-F1
#
_entry.id   AF-A0A960N4G2-F1
#
_cell.length_a   1.000
_cell.length_b   1.000
_cell.length_c   1.000
_cell.angle_alpha   90.00
_cell.angle_beta   90.00
_cell.angle_gamma   90.00
#
_symmetry.space_group_name_H-M   'P 1'
#
loop_
_entity.id
_entity.type
_entity.pdbx_description
1 polymer ?
#
loop_
_entity_poly.entity_id
_entity_poly.type
_entity_poly.pdbx_seq_one_letter_code
_entity_poly.pdbx_strand_id
1 'polypeptide(L)'
;MSANEPQPEIRTVDATQVRHAIDALEAIIRDRALLNSLSPEDRQRLLTAAGDVFCPDVRQRRRQVKERQRQRKATKIDRTEEILHQTGIRELRRRPVFTTPNAYPPALGEPVEVDDAEFREVVEPQNCYICKQDYQLIHHFYDQLCPDCAELNFRKRTETADLRGRVALLTGGRVKIGYQAGIKLLRA
;
A
#
# COMPACT_ATOMS: atom_id res chain seq x y z
N MET A 1 -50.14 0.79 6.47
CA MET A 1 -49.77 2.02 7.19
C MET A 1 -48.46 1.76 7.91
N SER A 2 -47.34 1.89 7.22
CA SER A 2 -46.01 1.69 7.81
C SER A 2 -45.60 3.01 8.45
N ALA A 3 -45.61 3.05 9.79
CA ALA A 3 -45.08 4.16 10.55
C ALA A 3 -43.56 4.23 10.30
N ASN A 4 -43.13 5.36 9.73
CA ASN A 4 -41.74 5.70 9.51
C ASN A 4 -41.15 6.13 10.86
N GLU A 5 -40.49 5.22 11.57
CA GLU A 5 -39.76 5.57 12.80
C GLU A 5 -38.62 6.55 12.46
N PRO A 6 -38.52 7.70 13.15
CA PRO A 6 -37.46 8.66 12.91
C PRO A 6 -36.11 8.05 13.30
N GLN A 7 -35.20 7.94 12.34
CA GLN A 7 -33.82 7.53 12.60
C GLN A 7 -33.17 8.60 13.51
N PRO A 8 -32.53 8.20 14.64
CA PRO A 8 -31.93 9.16 15.56
C PRO A 8 -30.77 9.90 14.90
N GLU A 9 -30.77 11.23 14.97
CA GLU A 9 -29.68 12.09 14.53
C GLU A 9 -28.35 11.66 15.18
N ILE A 10 -27.36 11.33 14.37
CA ILE A 10 -26.02 10.98 14.83
C ILE A 10 -25.34 12.27 15.31
N ARG A 11 -25.48 12.59 16.61
CA ARG A 11 -24.68 13.64 17.24
C ARG A 11 -23.21 13.24 17.19
N THR A 12 -22.37 14.07 16.58
CA THR A 12 -20.92 13.91 16.61
C THR A 12 -20.43 14.09 18.04
N VAL A 13 -19.92 13.03 18.65
CA VAL A 13 -19.35 13.06 20.00
C VAL A 13 -17.88 13.48 19.92
N ASP A 14 -17.50 14.53 20.66
CA ASP A 14 -16.09 14.96 20.75
C ASP A 14 -15.30 14.12 21.77
N ALA A 15 -13.98 14.02 21.59
CA ALA A 15 -13.07 13.31 22.47
C ALA A 15 -13.11 13.81 23.93
N THR A 16 -13.49 15.07 24.17
CA THR A 16 -13.68 15.63 25.51
C THR A 16 -14.91 15.05 26.20
N GLN A 17 -16.02 14.91 25.48
CA GLN A 17 -17.26 14.33 26.02
C GLN A 17 -17.08 12.85 26.36
N VAL A 18 -16.33 12.11 25.55
CA VAL A 18 -15.98 10.70 25.85
C VAL A 18 -15.16 10.59 27.13
N ARG A 19 -14.18 11.47 27.35
CA ARG A 19 -13.38 11.48 28.59
C ARG A 19 -14.23 11.73 29.83
N HIS A 20 -15.13 12.72 29.79
CA HIS A 20 -16.05 12.97 30.90
C HIS A 20 -16.98 11.77 31.19
N ALA A 21 -17.42 11.06 30.14
CA ALA A 21 -18.21 9.84 30.30
C ALA A 21 -17.40 8.70 30.95
N ILE A 22 -16.12 8.56 30.60
CA ILE A 22 -15.20 7.59 31.23
C ILE A 22 -15.06 7.92 32.72
N ASP A 23 -14.74 9.17 33.06
CA ASP A 23 -14.56 9.60 34.47
C ASP A 23 -15.82 9.33 35.31
N ALA A 24 -17.00 9.61 34.75
CA ALA A 24 -18.28 9.34 35.39
C ALA A 24 -18.54 7.84 35.60
N LEU A 25 -18.25 7.00 34.59
CA LEU A 25 -18.37 5.54 34.71
C LEU A 25 -17.40 4.97 35.76
N GLU A 26 -16.16 5.45 35.80
CA GLU A 26 -15.18 5.04 36.81
C GLU A 26 -15.57 5.47 38.23
N ALA A 27 -16.19 6.64 38.39
CA ALA A 27 -16.74 7.08 39.67
C ALA A 27 -17.90 6.17 40.12
N ILE A 28 -18.79 5.78 39.22
CA ILE A 28 -19.90 4.85 39.49
C ILE A 28 -19.39 3.44 39.81
N ILE A 29 -18.30 2.99 39.17
CA ILE A 29 -17.67 1.70 39.49
C ILE A 29 -17.09 1.73 40.92
N ARG A 30 -16.48 2.85 41.33
CA ARG A 30 -15.93 3.05 42.68
C ARG A 30 -17.03 3.18 43.74
N ASP A 31 -18.12 3.88 43.43
CA ASP A 31 -19.27 4.02 44.31
C ASP A 31 -20.59 3.81 43.54
N ARG A 32 -21.18 2.64 43.73
CA ARG A 32 -22.45 2.26 43.10
C ARG A 32 -23.65 3.02 43.67
N ALA A 33 -23.55 3.62 44.86
CA ALA A 33 -24.64 4.38 45.45
C ALA A 33 -24.98 5.64 44.64
N LEU A 34 -24.04 6.15 43.83
CA LEU A 34 -24.26 7.25 42.90
C LEU A 34 -25.41 6.97 41.91
N LEU A 35 -25.68 5.70 41.56
CA LEU A 35 -26.81 5.34 40.70
C LEU A 35 -28.17 5.60 41.34
N ASN A 36 -28.25 5.68 42.67
CA ASN A 36 -29.49 5.98 43.39
C ASN A 36 -29.86 7.47 43.31
N SER A 37 -28.92 8.33 42.91
CA SER A 37 -29.18 9.76 42.64
C SER A 37 -29.86 10.01 41.30
N LEU A 38 -29.87 9.00 40.41
CA LEU A 38 -30.49 9.06 39.10
C LEU A 38 -31.98 8.67 39.17
N SER A 39 -32.75 9.21 38.23
CA SER A 39 -34.10 8.71 38.00
C SER A 39 -34.07 7.23 37.57
N PRO A 40 -35.14 6.45 37.83
CA PRO A 40 -35.22 5.07 37.35
C PRO A 40 -35.03 4.95 35.83
N GLU A 41 -35.52 5.94 35.07
CA GLU A 41 -35.38 6.01 33.62
C GLU A 41 -33.93 6.24 33.20
N ASP A 42 -33.24 7.22 33.78
CA ASP A 42 -31.85 7.52 33.42
C ASP A 42 -30.89 6.41 33.85
N ARG A 43 -31.16 5.77 35.00
CA ARG A 43 -30.41 4.58 35.42
C ARG A 43 -30.55 3.46 34.41
N GLN A 44 -31.77 3.19 33.94
CA GLN A 44 -32.01 2.16 32.92
C GLN A 44 -31.31 2.52 31.60
N ARG A 45 -31.44 3.77 31.13
CA ARG A 45 -30.79 4.25 29.90
C ARG A 45 -29.27 4.14 29.96
N LEU A 46 -28.65 4.53 31.08
CA LEU A 46 -27.21 4.42 31.27
C LEU A 46 -26.74 2.96 31.22
N LEU A 47 -27.41 2.06 31.95
CA LEU A 47 -27.04 0.65 32.01
C LEU A 47 -27.25 -0.07 30.68
N THR A 48 -28.35 0.21 29.98
CA THR A 48 -28.62 -0.32 28.64
C THR A 48 -27.57 0.19 27.64
N ALA A 49 -27.30 1.49 27.61
CA ALA A 49 -26.30 2.06 26.70
C ALA A 49 -24.88 1.53 26.98
N ALA A 50 -24.49 1.40 28.25
CA ALA A 50 -23.21 0.81 28.62
C ALA A 50 -23.13 -0.68 28.20
N GLY A 51 -24.24 -1.40 28.33
CA GLY A 51 -24.38 -2.78 27.86
C GLY A 51 -24.25 -2.90 26.34
N ASP A 52 -24.92 -2.04 25.57
CA ASP A 52 -24.87 -2.04 24.11
C ASP A 52 -23.50 -1.63 23.56
N VAL A 53 -22.79 -0.73 24.27
CA VAL A 53 -21.40 -0.37 23.94
C VAL A 53 -20.44 -1.53 24.21
N PHE A 54 -20.63 -2.26 25.31
CA PHE A 54 -19.78 -3.39 25.70
C PHE A 54 -20.05 -4.65 24.85
N CYS A 55 -21.32 -4.99 24.67
CA CYS A 55 -21.81 -6.13 23.90
C CYS A 55 -22.67 -5.65 22.72
N PRO A 56 -22.08 -5.08 21.66
CA PRO A 56 -22.83 -4.63 20.51
C PRO A 56 -23.52 -5.80 19.81
N ASP A 57 -24.69 -5.55 19.22
CA ASP A 57 -25.45 -6.54 18.43
C ASP A 57 -24.53 -7.24 17.41
N VAL A 58 -24.83 -8.50 17.08
CA VAL A 58 -24.07 -9.35 16.17
C VAL A 58 -23.81 -8.64 14.84
N ARG A 59 -24.77 -7.85 14.34
CA ARG A 59 -24.61 -7.05 13.11
C ARG A 59 -23.58 -5.93 13.27
N GLN A 60 -23.63 -5.19 14.36
CA GLN A 60 -22.69 -4.11 14.66
C GLN A 60 -21.27 -4.65 14.88
N ARG A 61 -21.12 -5.73 15.65
CA ARG A 61 -19.84 -6.43 15.84
C ARG A 61 -19.25 -6.91 14.51
N ARG A 62 -20.06 -7.54 13.65
CA ARG A 62 -19.62 -7.99 12.32
C ARG A 62 -19.17 -6.83 11.43
N ARG A 63 -19.86 -5.69 11.46
CA ARG A 63 -19.48 -4.47 10.73
C ARG A 63 -18.12 -3.96 11.21
N GLN A 64 -17.93 -3.80 12.51
CA GLN A 64 -16.66 -3.32 13.09
C GLN A 64 -15.48 -4.25 12.77
N VAL A 65 -15.67 -5.58 12.89
CA VAL A 65 -14.62 -6.56 12.52
C VAL A 65 -14.25 -6.44 11.04
N LYS A 66 -15.25 -6.35 10.15
CA LYS A 66 -15.02 -6.19 8.70
C LYS A 66 -14.30 -4.88 8.38
N GLU A 67 -14.68 -3.78 9.04
CA GLU A 67 -14.05 -2.48 8.88
C GLU A 67 -12.60 -2.49 9.36
N ARG A 68 -12.33 -3.07 10.53
CA ARG A 68 -10.97 -3.24 11.06
C ARG A 68 -10.11 -4.11 10.15
N GLN A 69 -10.65 -5.19 9.60
CA GLN A 69 -9.96 -6.02 8.61
C GLN A 69 -9.67 -5.23 7.32
N ARG A 70 -10.63 -4.43 6.84
CA ARG A 70 -10.45 -3.56 5.67
C ARG A 70 -9.35 -2.53 5.90
N GLN A 71 -9.34 -1.86 7.06
CA GLN A 71 -8.32 -0.87 7.41
C GLN A 71 -6.92 -1.51 7.48
N ARG A 72 -6.80 -2.68 8.12
CA ARG A 72 -5.53 -3.44 8.15
C ARG A 72 -5.06 -3.82 6.75
N LYS A 73 -5.97 -4.27 5.88
CA LYS A 73 -5.65 -4.62 4.49
C LYS A 73 -5.21 -3.39 3.69
N ALA A 74 -5.90 -2.26 3.85
CA ALA A 74 -5.53 -1.01 3.19
C ALA A 74 -4.12 -0.56 3.59
N THR A 75 -3.84 -0.52 4.91
CA THR A 75 -2.52 -0.13 5.44
C THR A 75 -1.39 -0.98 4.86
N LYS A 76 -1.62 -2.29 4.67
CA LYS A 76 -0.63 -3.20 4.05
C LYS A 76 -0.41 -2.90 2.56
N ILE A 77 -1.48 -2.66 1.82
CA ILE A 77 -1.42 -2.30 0.40
C ILE A 77 -0.64 -1.00 0.24
N ASP A 78 -0.99 0.03 1.03
CA ASP A 78 -0.35 1.34 0.97
C ASP A 78 1.16 1.23 1.20
N ARG A 79 1.58 0.51 2.26
CA ARG A 79 3.01 0.28 2.56
C ARG A 79 3.73 -0.46 1.43
N THR A 80 3.06 -1.41 0.78
CA THR A 80 3.64 -2.17 -0.35
C THR A 80 3.78 -1.27 -1.57
N GLU A 81 2.75 -0.47 -1.88
CA GLU A 81 2.78 0.50 -2.96
C GLU A 81 3.90 1.52 -2.78
N GLU A 82 4.11 2.03 -1.57
CA GLU A 82 5.22 2.94 -1.24
C GLU A 82 6.59 2.36 -1.64
N ILE A 83 6.86 1.11 -1.29
CA ILE A 83 8.12 0.42 -1.65
C ILE A 83 8.25 0.29 -3.17
N LEU A 84 7.18 -0.17 -3.85
CA LEU A 84 7.21 -0.38 -5.29
C LEU A 84 7.32 0.95 -6.05
N HIS A 85 6.72 2.03 -5.55
CA HIS A 85 6.81 3.37 -6.13
C HIS A 85 8.25 3.87 -6.23
N GLN A 86 9.11 3.49 -5.30
CA GLN A 86 10.51 3.90 -5.29
C GLN A 86 11.37 3.14 -6.33
N THR A 87 10.82 2.18 -7.07
CA THR A 87 11.59 1.45 -8.09
C THR A 87 11.86 2.29 -9.34
N GLY A 88 13.03 2.09 -9.96
CA GLY A 88 13.45 2.85 -11.13
C GLY A 88 12.47 2.76 -12.30
N ILE A 89 11.85 1.59 -12.54
CA ILE A 89 10.86 1.45 -13.61
C ILE A 89 9.60 2.29 -13.37
N ARG A 90 9.13 2.41 -12.12
CA ARG A 90 7.98 3.25 -11.78
C ARG A 90 8.33 4.73 -11.78
N GLU A 91 9.54 5.09 -11.40
CA GLU A 91 10.03 6.46 -11.54
C GLU A 91 10.05 6.90 -13.01
N LEU A 92 10.64 6.09 -13.90
CA LEU A 92 10.70 6.39 -15.32
C LEU A 92 9.31 6.52 -15.97
N ARG A 93 8.33 5.70 -15.55
CA ARG A 93 6.94 5.78 -16.04
C ARG A 93 6.22 7.04 -15.59
N ARG A 94 6.62 7.66 -14.47
CA ARG A 94 6.01 8.89 -13.93
C ARG A 94 6.55 10.16 -14.60
N ARG A 95 7.72 10.10 -15.24
CA ARG A 95 8.31 11.28 -15.90
C ARG A 95 7.43 11.72 -17.08
N PRO A 96 7.10 13.02 -17.21
CA PRO A 96 6.22 13.52 -18.26
C PRO A 96 6.87 13.43 -19.65
N VAL A 97 8.19 13.53 -19.71
CA VAL A 97 8.97 13.37 -20.94
C VAL A 97 9.75 12.07 -20.83
N PHE A 98 9.54 11.19 -21.81
CA PHE A 98 10.31 9.97 -21.95
C PHE A 98 11.68 10.29 -22.56
N THR A 99 12.65 10.61 -21.70
CA THR A 99 14.05 10.79 -22.10
C THR A 99 14.77 9.45 -22.02
N THR A 100 15.35 9.01 -23.12
CA THR A 100 16.19 7.80 -23.12
C THR A 100 17.60 8.20 -22.73
N PRO A 101 18.11 7.75 -21.56
CA PRO A 101 19.48 8.01 -21.20
C PRO A 101 20.42 7.50 -22.29
N ASN A 102 21.47 8.26 -22.59
CA ASN A 102 22.59 7.71 -23.33
C ASN A 102 23.29 6.72 -22.40
N ALA A 103 23.04 5.43 -22.62
CA ALA A 103 23.77 4.37 -21.96
C ALA A 103 25.14 4.28 -22.63
N TYR A 104 26.10 5.02 -22.12
CA TYR A 104 27.50 4.76 -22.41
C TYR A 104 27.93 3.54 -21.59
N PRO A 105 28.85 2.70 -22.09
CA PRO A 105 29.51 1.72 -21.24
C PRO A 105 30.09 2.47 -20.04
N PRO A 106 29.99 1.93 -18.80
CA PRO A 106 30.64 2.56 -17.67
C PRO A 106 32.12 2.71 -17.99
N ALA A 107 32.65 3.93 -17.87
CA ALA A 107 34.09 4.10 -17.81
C ALA A 107 34.58 3.24 -16.64
N LEU A 108 35.69 2.52 -16.83
CA LEU A 108 36.39 1.80 -15.77
C LEU A 108 36.99 2.84 -14.79
N GLY A 109 36.13 3.52 -14.05
CA GLY A 109 36.47 4.43 -12.96
C GLY A 109 36.43 3.69 -11.63
N GLU A 110 37.08 4.29 -10.64
CA GLU A 110 37.22 3.72 -9.30
C GLU A 110 35.85 3.33 -8.70
N PRO A 111 35.78 2.18 -8.00
CA PRO A 111 34.53 1.71 -7.40
C PRO A 111 33.99 2.77 -6.44
N VAL A 112 32.84 3.32 -6.78
CA VAL A 112 32.04 4.11 -5.85
C VAL A 112 31.27 3.09 -5.01
N GLU A 113 31.56 3.05 -3.72
CA GLU A 113 30.76 2.36 -2.71
C GLU A 113 29.35 2.96 -2.73
N VAL A 114 28.45 2.33 -3.48
CA VAL A 114 27.00 2.57 -3.39
C VAL A 114 26.52 1.72 -2.23
N ASP A 115 26.09 2.40 -1.15
CA ASP A 115 25.40 1.85 0.02
C ASP A 115 24.44 0.73 -0.42
N ASP A 116 24.46 -0.41 0.29
CA ASP A 116 23.80 -1.71 0.02
C ASP A 116 22.24 -1.63 -0.06
N ALA A 117 21.73 -0.72 -0.90
CA ALA A 117 20.32 -0.39 -1.12
C ALA A 117 19.79 -1.00 -2.43
N GLU A 118 20.48 -2.01 -2.98
CA GLU A 118 20.11 -2.65 -4.25
C GLU A 118 18.76 -3.35 -4.18
N PHE A 119 18.30 -3.69 -2.99
CA PHE A 119 17.07 -4.44 -2.79
C PHE A 119 16.22 -3.93 -1.62
N ARG A 120 14.90 -4.00 -1.79
CA ARG A 120 13.90 -3.61 -0.78
C ARG A 120 12.95 -4.76 -0.51
N GLU A 121 12.52 -4.97 0.73
CA GLU A 121 11.58 -6.05 1.06
C GLU A 121 10.13 -5.57 1.11
N VAL A 122 9.20 -6.36 0.55
CA VAL A 122 7.75 -6.13 0.68
C VAL A 122 7.13 -7.00 1.77
N VAL A 123 6.02 -6.53 2.33
CA VAL A 123 5.31 -7.19 3.44
C VAL A 123 4.65 -8.50 3.00
N GLU A 124 4.22 -8.60 1.74
CA GLU A 124 3.60 -9.81 1.17
C GLU A 124 4.35 -10.23 -0.09
N PRO A 125 4.62 -11.55 -0.29
CA PRO A 125 5.29 -12.04 -1.49
C PRO A 125 4.58 -11.61 -2.77
N GLN A 126 5.37 -11.18 -3.75
CA GLN A 126 4.92 -10.90 -5.12
C GLN A 126 5.21 -12.10 -6.01
N ASN A 127 4.49 -12.23 -7.13
CA ASN A 127 4.75 -13.28 -8.11
C ASN A 127 5.58 -12.75 -9.29
N CYS A 128 6.70 -13.39 -9.62
CA CYS A 128 7.58 -12.95 -10.69
C CYS A 128 6.89 -13.06 -12.04
N TYR A 129 6.87 -11.97 -12.82
CA TYR A 129 6.21 -11.97 -14.12
C TYR A 129 6.81 -12.96 -15.13
N ILE A 130 8.09 -13.32 -14.99
CA ILE A 130 8.80 -14.24 -15.89
C ILE A 130 8.69 -15.69 -15.41
N CYS A 131 9.32 -16.03 -14.27
CA CYS A 131 9.42 -17.41 -13.80
C CYS A 131 8.24 -17.88 -12.93
N LYS A 132 7.33 -16.98 -12.56
CA LYS A 132 6.15 -17.24 -11.72
C LYS A 132 6.45 -17.71 -10.30
N GLN A 133 7.69 -17.58 -9.83
CA GLN A 133 8.05 -17.84 -8.43
C GLN A 133 7.67 -16.64 -7.55
N ASP A 134 7.29 -16.94 -6.31
CA ASP A 134 7.01 -15.92 -5.31
C ASP A 134 8.33 -15.35 -4.76
N TYR A 135 8.38 -14.04 -4.55
CA TYR A 135 9.55 -13.31 -4.09
C TYR A 135 9.15 -12.13 -3.19
N GLN A 136 9.98 -11.80 -2.20
CA GLN A 136 9.76 -10.66 -1.31
C GLN A 136 10.80 -9.56 -1.51
N LEU A 137 11.96 -9.93 -2.04
CA LEU A 137 13.06 -9.01 -2.29
C LEU A 137 12.86 -8.32 -3.65
N ILE A 138 12.59 -7.02 -3.61
CA ILE A 138 12.37 -6.15 -4.77
C ILE A 138 13.70 -5.56 -5.23
N HIS A 139 14.04 -5.80 -6.49
CA HIS A 139 15.19 -5.19 -7.15
C HIS A 139 15.01 -3.67 -7.31
N HIS A 140 16.07 -2.88 -7.13
CA HIS A 140 16.03 -1.42 -7.20
C HIS A 140 15.32 -0.87 -8.46
N PHE A 141 15.52 -1.53 -9.60
CA PHE A 141 14.91 -1.13 -10.87
C PHE A 141 13.55 -1.80 -11.19
N TYR A 142 13.37 -3.11 -10.97
CA TYR A 142 12.21 -3.87 -11.42
C TYR A 142 11.34 -4.32 -10.24
N ASP A 143 10.07 -3.96 -10.28
CA ASP A 143 9.08 -4.22 -9.22
C ASP A 143 8.18 -5.44 -9.47
N GLN A 144 8.35 -6.10 -10.61
CA GLN A 144 7.53 -7.24 -11.08
C GLN A 144 8.36 -8.48 -11.38
N LEU A 145 9.64 -8.49 -11.02
CA LEU A 145 10.58 -9.59 -11.29
C LEU A 145 11.26 -10.01 -9.99
N CYS A 146 11.44 -11.31 -9.79
CA CYS A 146 12.30 -11.81 -8.71
C CYS A 146 13.75 -11.34 -8.94
N PRO A 147 14.59 -11.31 -7.89
CA PRO A 147 15.97 -10.81 -7.98
C PRO A 147 16.77 -11.38 -9.15
N ASP A 148 16.78 -12.70 -9.34
CA ASP A 148 17.54 -13.35 -10.42
C ASP A 148 17.06 -12.93 -11.81
N CYS A 149 15.75 -12.86 -12.01
CA CYS A 149 15.16 -12.42 -13.27
C CYS A 149 15.41 -10.92 -13.48
N ALA A 150 15.32 -10.12 -12.43
CA ALA A 150 15.52 -8.68 -12.47
C ALA A 150 16.96 -8.34 -12.86
N GLU A 151 17.94 -8.96 -12.20
CA GLU A 151 19.36 -8.76 -12.45
C GLU A 151 19.73 -9.12 -13.89
N LEU A 152 19.32 -10.32 -14.33
CA LEU A 152 19.52 -10.76 -15.72
C LEU A 152 18.95 -9.73 -16.71
N ASN A 153 17.72 -9.27 -16.50
CA ASN A 153 17.08 -8.32 -17.41
C ASN A 153 17.65 -6.91 -17.28
N PHE A 154 18.21 -6.53 -16.13
CA PHE A 154 18.82 -5.24 -15.91
C PHE A 154 20.15 -5.14 -16.67
N ARG A 155 21.02 -6.14 -16.53
CA ARG A 155 22.26 -6.27 -17.32
C ARG A 155 21.99 -6.26 -18.83
N LYS A 156 20.92 -6.92 -19.29
CA LYS A 156 20.54 -6.94 -20.71
C LYS A 156 20.15 -5.56 -21.27
N ARG A 157 19.86 -4.57 -20.44
CA ARG A 157 19.52 -3.21 -20.91
C ARG A 157 20.71 -2.53 -21.60
N THR A 158 21.92 -2.80 -21.14
CA THR A 158 23.16 -2.18 -21.63
C THR A 158 23.99 -3.10 -22.52
N GLU A 159 23.69 -4.40 -22.57
CA GLU A 159 24.31 -5.37 -23.47
C GLU A 159 24.22 -4.90 -24.94
N THR A 160 25.32 -4.85 -25.69
CA THR A 160 25.35 -4.48 -27.12
C THR A 160 25.86 -5.64 -27.99
N ALA A 161 25.71 -5.53 -29.31
CA ALA A 161 26.24 -6.49 -30.27
C ALA A 161 26.53 -5.77 -31.59
N ASP A 162 27.63 -6.10 -32.27
CA ASP A 162 27.94 -5.53 -33.59
C ASP A 162 26.97 -6.06 -34.65
N LEU A 163 26.18 -5.14 -35.23
CA LEU A 163 25.18 -5.46 -36.26
C LEU A 163 25.56 -4.92 -37.64
N ARG A 164 26.83 -4.57 -37.89
CA ARG A 164 27.29 -4.08 -39.21
C ARG A 164 26.90 -5.05 -40.34
N GLY A 165 26.43 -4.47 -41.45
CA GLY A 165 25.99 -5.21 -42.63
C GLY A 165 24.65 -5.93 -42.47
N ARG A 166 23.90 -5.72 -41.38
CA ARG A 166 22.56 -6.28 -41.19
C ARG A 166 21.48 -5.23 -41.35
N VAL A 167 20.29 -5.67 -41.78
CA VAL A 167 19.08 -4.84 -41.88
C VAL A 167 18.05 -5.38 -40.90
N ALA A 168 17.52 -4.51 -40.03
CA ALA A 168 16.48 -4.86 -39.07
C ALA A 168 15.17 -4.12 -39.39
N LEU A 169 14.07 -4.86 -39.54
CA LEU A 169 12.72 -4.29 -39.60
C LEU A 169 12.12 -4.29 -38.19
N LEU A 170 11.86 -3.11 -37.65
CA LEU A 170 11.23 -2.95 -36.33
C LEU A 170 9.81 -2.42 -36.49
N THR A 171 8.82 -3.24 -36.11
CA THR A 171 7.42 -2.81 -36.01
C THR A 171 7.12 -2.34 -34.58
N GLY A 172 6.20 -1.38 -34.43
CA GLY A 172 5.83 -0.85 -33.10
C GLY A 172 6.91 -0.02 -32.39
N GLY A 173 7.90 0.50 -33.11
CA GLY A 173 9.07 1.18 -32.56
C GLY A 173 8.84 2.55 -31.90
N ARG A 174 7.60 3.04 -31.79
CA ARG A 174 7.34 4.42 -31.31
C ARG A 174 7.23 4.54 -29.79
N VAL A 175 6.93 3.45 -29.09
CA VAL A 175 6.63 3.47 -27.65
C VAL A 175 7.22 2.25 -26.92
N LYS A 176 7.37 2.36 -25.60
CA LYS A 176 7.73 1.26 -24.68
C LYS A 176 8.95 0.45 -25.16
N ILE A 177 8.83 -0.87 -25.18
CA ILE A 177 9.91 -1.81 -25.55
C ILE A 177 10.34 -1.65 -27.01
N GLY A 178 9.42 -1.33 -27.91
CA GLY A 178 9.74 -1.12 -29.32
C GLY A 178 10.65 0.09 -29.50
N TYR A 179 10.33 1.19 -28.83
CA TYR A 179 11.19 2.37 -28.81
C TYR A 179 12.60 2.04 -28.30
N GLN A 180 12.72 1.32 -27.17
CA GLN A 180 14.02 0.98 -26.59
C GLN A 180 14.81 -0.01 -27.48
N ALA A 181 14.11 -0.96 -28.11
CA ALA A 181 14.71 -1.85 -29.10
C ALA A 181 15.25 -1.07 -30.31
N GLY A 182 14.51 -0.07 -30.80
CA GLY A 182 14.95 0.80 -31.90
C GLY A 182 16.22 1.56 -31.54
N ILE A 183 16.26 2.20 -30.38
CA ILE A 183 17.47 2.89 -29.90
C ILE A 183 18.64 1.93 -29.76
N LYS A 184 18.40 0.72 -29.24
CA LYS A 184 19.44 -0.29 -29.07
C LYS A 184 20.00 -0.78 -30.41
N LEU A 185 19.14 -1.02 -31.40
CA LEU A 185 19.54 -1.40 -32.76
C LEU A 185 20.32 -0.27 -33.47
N LEU A 186 19.95 1.00 -33.23
CA LEU A 186 20.66 2.15 -33.80
C LEU A 186 22.02 2.42 -33.15
N ARG A 187 22.23 1.94 -31.92
CA ARG A 187 23.48 2.07 -31.15
C ARG A 187 24.38 0.83 -31.24
N ALA A 188 23.94 -0.19 -31.97
CA ALA A 188 24.59 -1.50 -32.10
C ALA A 188 25.83 -1.46 -33.00
#